data_AF-A7AXM9-F1
#
_entry.id   AF-A7AXM9-F1
#
_cell.length_a   1.000
_cell.length_b   1.000
_cell.length_c   1.000
_cell.angle_alpha   90.00
_cell.angle_beta   90.00
_cell.angle_gamma   90.00
#
_symmetry.space_group_name_H-M   'P 1'
#
loop_
_entity.id
_entity.type
_entity.pdbx_description
1 polymer ?
#
loop_
_entity_poly.entity_id
_entity_poly.type
_entity_poly.pdbx_seq_one_letter_code
_entity_poly.pdbx_strand_id
1 'polypeptide(L)' 'MPVEIVGYEVVEAGSPPSFSSWVVHQNWTENDIIEEYEKYKDKKKVAKIYGITTQQVTEILKRNV' A
#
# COMPACT_ATOMS: atom_id res chain seq x y z
N MET A 1 -25.58 10.67 8.64
CA MET A 1 -24.59 9.60 8.86
C MET A 1 -23.46 10.21 9.66
N PRO A 2 -23.18 9.75 10.89
CA PRO A 2 -22.07 10.30 11.66
C PRO A 2 -20.76 9.92 10.99
N VAL A 3 -19.89 10.90 10.77
CA VAL A 3 -18.51 10.70 10.33
C VAL A 3 -17.70 10.26 11.54
N GLU A 4 -17.12 9.06 11.50
CA GLU A 4 -16.26 8.56 12.56
C GLU A 4 -14.89 9.24 12.44
N ILE A 5 -14.54 10.04 13.44
CA ILE A 5 -13.28 10.75 13.52
C ILE A 5 -12.22 9.74 14.00
N VAL A 6 -11.49 9.13 13.07
CA VAL A 6 -10.37 8.24 13.39
C VAL A 6 -9.11 9.09 13.56
N GLY A 7 -8.81 9.44 14.82
CA GLY A 7 -7.56 10.08 15.23
C GLY A 7 -7.64 11.61 15.31
N TYR A 8 -7.68 12.14 16.53
CA TYR A 8 -7.29 13.52 16.80
C TYR A 8 -5.81 13.49 17.18
N GLU A 9 -4.94 13.97 16.29
CA GLU A 9 -3.56 14.27 16.67
C GLU A 9 -3.52 15.71 17.20
N VAL A 10 -3.10 15.87 18.45
CA VAL A 10 -2.95 17.18 19.10
C VAL A 10 -1.80 17.89 18.41
N VAL A 11 -2.10 18.88 17.55
CA VAL A 11 -1.08 19.71 16.90
C VAL A 11 -0.67 20.85 17.83
N GLU A 12 0.57 20.84 18.33
CA GLU A 12 1.15 21.98 19.04
C GLU A 12 1.34 23.16 18.07
N ALA A 13 0.85 24.34 18.46
CA ALA A 13 0.84 25.54 17.64
C ALA A 13 2.27 26.07 17.39
N GLY A 14 2.88 25.69 16.27
CA GLY A 14 4.18 26.25 15.89
C GLY A 14 4.88 25.64 14.67
N SER A 15 4.52 24.43 14.23
CA SER A 15 5.11 23.83 13.03
C SER A 15 4.14 23.89 11.86
N PRO A 16 4.55 24.36 10.65
CA PRO A 16 3.72 24.21 9.47
C PRO A 16 3.42 22.72 9.28
N PRO A 17 2.18 22.34 8.93
CA PRO A 17 1.90 20.95 8.60
C PRO A 17 2.83 20.59 7.45
N SER A 18 3.83 19.74 7.74
CA SER A 18 4.69 19.20 6.71
C SER A 18 3.75 18.64 5.64
N PHE A 19 4.04 18.98 4.40
CA PHE A 19 3.43 18.51 3.17
C PHE A 19 3.56 16.97 3.01
N SER A 20 3.53 16.21 4.09
CA SER A 20 3.45 14.74 4.11
C SER A 20 2.03 14.26 3.78
N SER A 21 1.06 15.18 3.63
CA SER A 21 -0.31 14.92 3.17
C SER A 21 -0.40 14.47 1.68
N TRP A 22 0.70 14.43 0.91
CA TRP A 22 0.68 13.95 -0.48
C TRP A 22 1.24 12.53 -0.66
N VAL A 23 1.77 11.90 0.39
CA VAL A 23 2.19 10.48 0.33
C VAL A 23 0.97 9.58 0.52
N VAL A 24 -0.08 9.86 -0.25
CA VAL A 24 -1.09 8.87 -0.66
C VAL A 24 -0.40 7.96 -1.70
N HIS A 25 0.75 7.39 -1.33
CA HIS A 25 1.35 6.30 -2.08
C HIS A 25 0.46 5.10 -1.76
N GLN A 26 -0.21 4.60 -2.80
CA GLN A 26 -1.04 3.40 -2.77
C GLN A 26 -0.47 2.36 -1.78
N ASN A 27 -1.12 2.22 -0.62
CA ASN A 27 -0.77 1.32 0.47
C ASN A 27 -1.10 -0.13 0.09
N TRP A 28 -0.58 -0.63 -1.03
CA TRP A 28 -0.53 -2.07 -1.20
C TRP A 28 0.71 -2.58 -0.47
N THR A 29 0.52 -3.59 0.36
CA THR A 29 1.60 -4.25 1.08
C THR A 29 2.11 -5.43 0.28
N GLU A 30 3.29 -5.93 0.62
CA GLU A 30 3.82 -7.17 0.05
C GLU A 30 2.82 -8.34 0.24
N ASN A 31 2.06 -8.34 1.33
CA ASN A 31 1.01 -9.33 1.62
C ASN A 31 -0.15 -9.29 0.62
N ASP A 32 -0.63 -8.10 0.24
CA ASP A 32 -1.69 -7.94 -0.77
C ASP A 32 -1.30 -8.59 -2.09
N ILE A 33 -0.03 -8.41 -2.50
CA ILE A 33 0.51 -8.99 -3.73
C ILE A 33 0.56 -10.52 -3.65
N ILE A 34 0.89 -11.07 -2.47
CA ILE A 34 0.94 -12.52 -2.23
C ILE A 34 -0.48 -13.10 -2.27
N GLU A 35 -1.43 -12.51 -1.55
CA GLU A 35 -2.83 -12.96 -1.53
C GLU A 35 -3.47 -12.91 -2.92
N GLU A 36 -3.24 -11.82 -3.66
CA GLU A 36 -3.77 -11.66 -5.01
C GLU A 36 -3.10 -12.62 -6.00
N TYR A 37 -1.81 -12.91 -5.79
CA TYR A 37 -1.12 -13.97 -6.52
C TYR A 37 -1.66 -15.35 -6.19
N GLU A 38 -2.04 -15.66 -4.95
CA GLU A 38 -2.65 -16.96 -4.62
C GLU A 38 -4.03 -17.14 -5.28
N LYS A 39 -4.82 -16.06 -5.40
CA LYS A 39 -6.13 -16.08 -6.07
C LYS A 39 -6.01 -16.31 -7.58
N TYR A 40 -5.13 -15.58 -8.26
CA TYR A 40 -5.03 -15.65 -9.72
C TYR A 40 -3.96 -16.62 -10.23
N LYS A 41 -2.97 -16.95 -9.39
CA LYS A 41 -1.73 -17.67 -9.72
C LYS A 41 -1.00 -17.12 -10.95
N ASP A 42 -1.20 -15.84 -11.26
CA ASP A 42 -0.66 -15.18 -12.45
C ASP A 42 0.08 -13.88 -12.09
N LYS A 43 1.40 -13.91 -12.24
CA LYS A 43 2.28 -12.78 -11.90
C LYS A 43 2.05 -11.58 -12.80
N LYS A 44 1.69 -11.79 -14.08
CA LYS A 44 1.48 -10.69 -15.04
C LYS A 44 0.21 -9.92 -14.71
N LYS A 45 -0.82 -10.62 -14.24
CA LYS A 45 -2.08 -10.03 -13.80
C LYS A 45 -1.88 -9.21 -12.53
N VAL A 46 -1.22 -9.78 -11.52
CA VAL A 46 -0.88 -9.07 -10.27
C VAL A 46 -0.03 -7.84 -10.55
N ALA A 47 0.99 -7.97 -11.40
CA ALA A 47 1.81 -6.85 -11.86
C ALA A 47 0.98 -5.71 -12.49
N LYS A 48 -0.01 -6.05 -13.33
CA LYS A 48 -0.92 -5.06 -13.92
C LYS A 48 -1.86 -4.41 -12.90
N ILE A 49 -2.35 -5.16 -11.91
CA ILE A 49 -3.28 -4.67 -10.88
C ILE A 49 -2.59 -3.62 -10.00
N TYR A 50 -1.36 -3.92 -9.55
CA TYR A 50 -0.61 -3.06 -8.63
C TYR A 50 0.34 -2.09 -9.36
N GLY A 51 0.40 -2.14 -10.69
CA GLY A 51 1.27 -1.28 -11.50
C GLY A 51 2.76 -1.55 -11.30
N ILE A 52 3.12 -2.76 -10.87
CA ILE A 52 4.51 -3.18 -10.62
C ILE A 52 5.01 -4.11 -11.72
N THR A 53 6.30 -4.45 -11.68
CA THR A 53 6.87 -5.42 -12.62
C THR A 53 6.71 -6.84 -12.10
N THR A 54 6.68 -7.82 -13.01
CA THR A 54 6.68 -9.24 -12.64
C THR A 54 7.95 -9.66 -11.87
N GLN A 55 9.05 -8.91 -12.04
CA GLN A 55 10.27 -9.09 -11.26
C GLN A 55 10.03 -8.70 -9.81
N GLN A 56 9.42 -7.56 -9.54
CA GLN A 56 9.06 -7.15 -8.18
C GLN A 56 8.08 -8.13 -7.53
N VAL A 57 7.04 -8.58 -8.24
CA VAL A 57 6.15 -9.64 -7.74
C VAL A 57 6.96 -10.89 -7.37
N THR A 58 7.94 -11.28 -8.19
CA THR A 58 8.77 -12.45 -7.90
C THR A 58 9.71 -12.25 -6.72
N GLU A 59 10.29 -11.06 -6.55
CA GLU A 59 11.12 -10.74 -5.38
C GLU A 59 10.29 -10.78 -4.09
N ILE A 60 9.09 -10.22 -4.12
CA ILE A 60 8.16 -10.22 -2.98
C ILE A 60 7.78 -11.66 -2.60
N LEU A 61 7.39 -12.47 -3.59
CA LEU A 61 7.07 -13.89 -3.37
C LEU A 61 8.28 -14.68 -2.84
N LYS A 62 9.51 -14.34 -3.24
CA LYS A 62 10.74 -14.99 -2.76
C LYS A 62 11.11 -14.60 -1.33
N ARG A 63 10.82 -13.37 -0.92
CA ARG A 63 11.11 -12.88 0.44
C ARG A 63 10.15 -13.44 1.49
N ASN A 64 8.98 -13.89 1.06
CA ASN A 64 7.91 -14.45 1.90
C ASN A 64 7.78 -15.98 1.77
N VAL A 65 8.79 -16.66 1.21
CA VAL A 65 8.85 -18.13 1.06
C VAL A 65 9.73 -18.77 2.12
#